data_AF-A0A9P5ZLB6-F1
#
_entry.id   AF-A0A9P5ZLB6-F1
#
_cell.length_a   1.000
_cell.length_b   1.000
_cell.length_c   1.000
_cell.angle_alpha   90.00
_cell.angle_beta   90.00
_cell.angle_gamma   90.00
#
_symmetry.space_group_name_H-M   'P 1'
#
loop_
_entity.id
_entity.type
_entity.pdbx_description
1 polymer ?
#
loop_
_entity_poly.entity_id
_entity_poly.type
_entity_poly.pdbx_seq_one_letter_code
_entity_poly.pdbx_strand_id
1 'polypeptide(L)'
;PCLFQIQVTKTIYCDRKDVVACVLTGSGKTLFFWMPLVMAQADGLRLTMIVVTPLNLLGKQNMAQLSQVGIQAVAISSENNS
;
A
#
# COMPACT_ATOMS: atom_id res chain seq x y z
N PRO A 1 -14.13 -7.15 -0.04
CA PRO A 1 -12.91 -7.72 -0.65
C PRO A 1 -13.28 -8.77 -1.70
N CYS A 2 -12.75 -8.66 -2.92
CA CYS A 2 -12.93 -9.68 -3.96
C CYS A 2 -11.78 -10.70 -3.94
N LEU A 3 -11.96 -11.86 -4.57
CA LEU A 3 -11.05 -13.01 -4.45
C LEU A 3 -9.58 -12.67 -4.74
N PHE A 4 -9.32 -11.90 -5.79
CA PHE A 4 -7.95 -11.55 -6.17
C PHE A 4 -7.26 -10.65 -5.12
N GLN A 5 -8.00 -9.75 -4.46
CA GLN A 5 -7.45 -8.89 -3.40
C GLN A 5 -6.93 -9.74 -2.25
N ILE A 6 -7.75 -10.72 -1.82
CA ILE A 6 -7.39 -11.64 -0.74
C ILE A 6 -6.17 -12.48 -1.14
N GLN A 7 -6.15 -13.00 -2.37
CA GLN A 7 -5.03 -13.81 -2.86
C GLN A 7 -3.72 -13.01 -2.89
N VAL A 8 -3.71 -11.84 -3.51
CA VAL A 8 -2.51 -10.98 -3.58
C VAL A 8 -2.03 -10.60 -2.18
N THR A 9 -2.93 -10.15 -1.32
CA THR A 9 -2.57 -9.77 0.06
C THR A 9 -2.01 -10.95 0.85
N LYS A 10 -2.62 -12.14 0.76
CA LYS A 10 -2.13 -13.34 1.45
C LYS A 10 -0.75 -13.75 0.94
N THR A 11 -0.54 -13.71 -0.38
CA THR A 11 0.75 -14.07 -0.97
C THR A 11 1.87 -13.11 -0.55
N ILE A 12 1.57 -11.82 -0.43
CA ILE A 12 2.52 -10.81 0.08
C ILE A 12 2.77 -11.00 1.59
N TYR A 13 1.70 -11.04 2.39
CA TYR A 13 1.80 -10.95 3.85
C TYR A 13 2.08 -12.29 4.53
N CYS A 14 1.35 -13.34 4.16
CA CYS A 14 1.49 -14.65 4.78
C CYS A 14 2.61 -15.47 4.12
N ASP A 15 2.58 -15.55 2.79
CA ASP A 15 3.50 -16.44 2.06
C ASP A 15 4.87 -15.81 1.79
N ARG A 16 4.99 -14.48 1.99
CA ARG A 16 6.23 -13.69 1.80
C ARG A 16 6.84 -13.84 0.40
N LYS A 17 6.00 -13.79 -0.63
CA LYS A 17 6.40 -13.94 -2.04
C LYS A 17 6.24 -12.62 -2.81
N ASP A 18 7.08 -12.48 -3.82
CA ASP A 18 6.95 -11.41 -4.82
C ASP A 18 5.73 -11.68 -5.71
N VAL A 19 4.98 -10.61 -6.03
CA VAL A 19 3.74 -10.68 -6.79
C VAL A 19 3.76 -9.69 -7.94
N VAL A 20 3.47 -10.18 -9.15
CA VAL A 20 3.10 -9.35 -10.30
C VAL A 20 1.59 -9.44 -10.48
N ALA A 21 0.87 -8.37 -10.15
CA ALA A 21 -0.58 -8.30 -10.29
C ALA A 21 -0.96 -7.42 -11.49
N CYS A 22 -1.69 -7.99 -12.46
CA CYS A 22 -2.28 -7.26 -13.58
C CYS A 22 -3.78 -7.13 -13.36
N VAL A 23 -4.24 -5.90 -13.09
CA VAL A 23 -5.64 -5.61 -12.74
C VAL A 23 -6.10 -4.31 -13.40
N LEU A 24 -7.38 -4.24 -13.76
CA LEU A 24 -7.94 -3.08 -14.42
C LEU A 24 -7.97 -1.86 -13.49
N THR A 25 -8.04 -0.68 -14.09
CA THR A 25 -8.39 0.55 -13.37
C THR A 25 -9.79 0.40 -12.77
N GLY A 26 -10.04 1.05 -11.62
CA GLY A 26 -11.32 0.91 -10.92
C GLY A 26 -11.52 -0.41 -10.16
N SER A 27 -10.72 -1.45 -10.38
CA SER A 27 -10.86 -2.75 -9.68
C SER A 27 -10.54 -2.72 -8.18
N GLY A 28 -10.25 -1.54 -7.60
CA GLY A 28 -9.93 -1.42 -6.18
C GLY A 28 -8.51 -1.88 -5.83
N LYS A 29 -7.55 -1.67 -6.75
CA LYS A 29 -6.15 -2.08 -6.55
C LYS A 29 -5.45 -1.42 -5.36
N THR A 30 -5.82 -0.18 -5.06
CA THR A 30 -5.32 0.55 -3.90
C THR A 30 -5.56 -0.20 -2.60
N LEU A 31 -6.67 -0.93 -2.48
CA LEU A 31 -7.02 -1.63 -1.25
C LEU A 31 -6.06 -2.79 -0.93
N PHE A 32 -5.81 -3.70 -1.89
CA PHE A 32 -4.91 -4.84 -1.64
C PHE A 32 -3.46 -4.42 -1.42
N PHE A 33 -3.09 -3.23 -1.91
CA PHE A 33 -1.77 -2.65 -1.73
C PHE A 33 -1.50 -2.28 -0.26
N TRP A 34 -2.51 -1.76 0.45
CA TRP A 34 -2.37 -1.35 1.86
C TRP A 34 -2.72 -2.44 2.88
N MET A 35 -3.49 -3.45 2.49
CA MET A 35 -3.89 -4.54 3.40
C MET A 35 -2.73 -5.19 4.16
N PRO A 36 -1.52 -5.42 3.59
CA PRO A 36 -0.39 -5.94 4.34
C PRO A 36 0.06 -5.05 5.52
N LEU A 37 -0.04 -3.71 5.39
CA LEU A 37 0.25 -2.79 6.50
C LEU A 37 -0.82 -2.89 7.60
N VAL A 38 -2.09 -2.96 7.21
CA VAL A 38 -3.22 -3.11 8.15
C VAL A 38 -3.11 -4.43 8.91
N MET A 39 -2.77 -5.52 8.23
CA MET A 39 -2.53 -6.83 8.86
C MET A 39 -1.32 -6.78 9.80
N ALA A 40 -0.21 -6.15 9.39
CA ALA A 40 0.93 -5.94 10.27
C ALA A 40 0.54 -5.20 11.55
N GLN A 41 -0.24 -4.13 11.44
CA GLN A 41 -0.72 -3.36 12.59
C GLN A 41 -1.61 -4.20 13.51
N ALA A 42 -2.53 -5.00 12.94
CA ALA A 42 -3.40 -5.90 13.70
C ALA A 42 -2.62 -6.98 14.46
N ASP A 43 -1.53 -7.47 13.87
CA ASP A 43 -0.63 -8.46 14.47
C ASP A 43 0.40 -7.82 15.43
N GLY A 44 0.32 -6.50 15.68
CA GLY A 44 1.24 -5.77 16.56
C GLY A 44 2.66 -5.59 15.98
N LEU A 45 2.83 -5.80 14.68
CA LEU A 45 4.10 -5.69 13.98
C LEU A 45 4.33 -4.28 13.45
N ARG A 46 5.59 -3.85 13.44
CA ARG A 46 6.03 -2.59 12.81
C ARG A 46 6.58 -2.89 11.42
N LEU A 47 5.77 -2.64 10.40
CA LEU A 47 6.15 -2.83 9.00
C LEU A 47 6.24 -1.48 8.29
N THR A 48 7.33 -1.28 7.53
CA THR A 48 7.52 -0.11 6.66
C THR A 48 7.33 -0.55 5.21
N MET A 49 6.48 0.16 4.47
CA MET A 49 6.25 -0.08 3.04
C MET A 49 6.84 1.07 2.22
N ILE A 50 7.60 0.74 1.18
CA ILE A 50 8.11 1.69 0.21
C ILE A 50 7.27 1.56 -1.06
N VAL A 51 6.74 2.69 -1.52
CA VAL A 51 5.81 2.76 -2.64
C VAL A 51 6.40 3.68 -3.69
N VAL A 52 6.78 3.10 -4.82
CA VAL A 52 7.31 3.87 -5.96
C VAL A 52 6.15 4.19 -6.89
N THR A 53 5.89 5.48 -7.08
CA THR A 53 4.86 5.95 -8.01
C THR A 53 5.44 6.97 -8.98
N PRO A 54 5.00 7.01 -10.25
CA PRO A 54 5.54 7.92 -11.26
C PRO A 54 5.08 9.38 -11.09
N LEU A 55 4.14 9.68 -10.20
CA LEU A 55 3.57 11.03 -10.02
C LEU A 55 3.62 11.46 -8.54
N ASN A 56 4.21 12.63 -8.27
CA ASN A 56 4.23 13.24 -6.93
C ASN A 56 2.82 13.38 -6.34
N LEU A 57 1.83 13.71 -7.18
CA LEU A 57 0.44 13.85 -6.76
C LEU A 57 -0.13 12.55 -6.18
N LEU A 58 0.22 11.39 -6.76
CA LEU A 58 -0.23 10.09 -6.23
C LEU A 58 0.38 9.82 -4.85
N GLY A 59 1.64 10.18 -4.63
CA GLY A 59 2.28 10.12 -3.31
C GLY A 59 1.52 10.93 -2.27
N LYS A 60 1.15 12.18 -2.60
CA LYS A 60 0.37 13.08 -1.72
C LYS A 60 -1.04 12.53 -1.44
N GLN A 61 -1.72 11.97 -2.45
CA GLN A 61 -3.02 11.34 -2.30
C GLN A 61 -2.97 10.09 -1.41
N ASN A 62 -1.96 9.24 -1.60
CA ASN A 62 -1.75 8.05 -0.78
C ASN A 62 -1.50 8.41 0.69
N MET A 63 -0.68 9.43 0.96
CA MET A 63 -0.49 9.95 2.33
C MET A 63 -1.81 10.37 2.98
N ALA A 64 -2.63 11.15 2.28
CA ALA A 64 -3.91 11.62 2.79
C ALA A 64 -4.85 10.45 3.12
N GLN A 65 -4.89 9.42 2.27
CA GLN A 65 -5.69 8.20 2.49
C GLN A 65 -5.21 7.39 3.71
N LEU A 66 -3.90 7.22 3.87
CA LEU A 66 -3.33 6.49 5.01
C LEU A 66 -3.53 7.22 6.34
N SER A 67 -3.45 8.55 6.32
CA SER A 67 -3.71 9.39 7.50
C SER A 67 -5.13 9.21 8.04
N GLN A 68 -6.12 9.05 7.15
CA GLN A 68 -7.53 8.81 7.54
C GLN A 68 -7.74 7.51 8.34
N VAL A 69 -6.81 6.55 8.22
CA VAL A 69 -6.84 5.28 8.95
C VAL A 69 -5.74 5.18 10.01
N GLY A 70 -5.12 6.31 10.37
CA GLY A 70 -4.10 6.36 11.43
C GLY A 70 -2.74 5.77 11.06
N ILE A 71 -2.47 5.54 9.77
CA ILE A 71 -1.17 5.05 9.28
C ILE A 71 -0.32 6.26 8.87
N GLN A 72 0.84 6.39 9.50
CA GLN A 72 1.81 7.44 9.15
C GLN A 72 2.48 7.12 7.82
N ALA A 73 2.53 8.11 6.92
CA ALA A 73 3.15 8.01 5.62
C ALA A 73 3.87 9.32 5.26
N VAL A 74 4.89 9.23 4.41
CA VAL A 74 5.61 10.39 3.86
C VAL A 74 5.79 10.21 2.36
N ALA A 75 5.53 11.26 1.59
CA ALA A 75 5.76 11.31 0.16
C ALA A 75 7.10 12.01 -0.07
N ILE A 76 8.04 11.28 -0.66
CA ILE A 76 9.38 11.75 -0.95
C ILE A 76 9.47 12.05 -2.44
N SER A 77 9.89 13.26 -2.77
CA SER A 77 10.12 13.73 -4.14
C SER A 77 11.25 14.76 -4.14
N SER A 78 11.63 15.27 -5.32
CA SER A 78 12.62 16.34 -5.44
C SER A 78 12.22 17.64 -4.74
N GLU A 79 10.92 17.86 -4.51
CA GLU A 79 10.39 19.04 -3.79
C GLU A 79 10.80 19.04 -2.31
N ASN A 80 11.27 17.92 -1.77
CA ASN A 80 11.55 17.71 -0.36
C ASN A 80 13.05 17.82 -0.02
N ASN A 81 13.89 18.34 -0.93
CA ASN A 81 15.35 18.33 -0.84
C ASN A 81 15.93 19.54 -0.07
N SER A 82 15.32 19.92 1.06
CA SER A 82 15.69 21.10 1.86
C SER A 82 16.11 20.72 3.26
#